data_AF-A0A1S6HWJ6-F1
#
_entry.id   AF-A0A1S6HWJ6-F1
#
_cell.length_a   1.000
_cell.length_b   1.000
_cell.length_c   1.000
_cell.angle_alpha   90.00
_cell.angle_beta   90.00
_cell.angle_gamma   90.00
#
_symmetry.space_group_name_H-M   'P 1'
#
loop_
_entity.id
_entity.type
_entity.pdbx_description
1 polymer ?
#
loop_
_entity_poly.entity_id
_entity_poly.type
_entity_poly.pdbx_seq_one_letter_code
_entity_poly.pdbx_strand_id
1 'polypeptide(L)'
;MFAFQRNKERENVVSSQEQVETYGNRTVAAPLPSLKGGGRKRPGLKVVIGPQNKIPTSTVGLSLDTDKITTTGAGAEFFHGSRSSSLLAFSDSAGDFKGQILPMGTLMSEGLYPFSGEAGNSLAANAANTTAVSVVRAENVGAAYDYATQELRAPRFDLARSETEVATAEKELVEKDGVSADVVEKLRLGTDDGFSFSDFATTMKARRLILNSGRLRRWSGLSTVERDFVSEDFPLLYGFTEKNNDLVVPIHSDIPGEFGITGGVKSDGVKVIYTEEAQVQRVLNYLHAKGFNSIAVRSFKDILYVPATRV
;
A
#
# COMPACT_ATOMS: atom_id res chain seq x y z
N MET A 1 0.66 -9.38 68.08
CA MET A 1 1.71 -10.12 68.81
C MET A 1 2.96 -10.04 67.95
N PHE A 2 4.01 -9.38 68.46
CA PHE A 2 5.36 -9.19 67.90
C PHE A 2 5.51 -8.48 66.54
N ALA A 3 6.50 -7.65 66.22
CA ALA A 3 7.44 -6.76 66.92
C ALA A 3 8.60 -6.52 65.93
N PHE A 4 9.03 -5.25 65.78
CA PHE A 4 10.39 -4.81 65.39
C PHE A 4 10.82 -5.10 63.91
N GLN A 5 11.66 -4.32 63.22
CA GLN A 5 12.76 -3.47 63.67
C GLN A 5 13.19 -2.45 62.58
N ARG A 6 13.74 -1.31 63.03
CA ARG A 6 14.37 -0.22 62.26
C ARG A 6 15.75 -0.59 61.70
N ASN A 7 16.21 0.18 60.70
CA ASN A 7 17.55 0.83 60.54
C ASN A 7 17.91 0.94 59.05
N LYS A 8 18.70 1.88 58.52
CA LYS A 8 19.31 3.16 58.90
C LYS A 8 19.87 3.74 57.59
N GLU A 9 19.78 5.05 57.45
CA GLU A 9 20.63 5.97 56.67
C GLU A 9 21.91 5.44 56.00
N ARG A 10 22.18 5.93 54.78
CA ARG A 10 23.42 6.67 54.47
C ARG A 10 23.31 7.46 53.15
N GLU A 11 23.56 8.75 53.28
CA GLU A 11 23.88 9.70 52.22
C GLU A 11 25.19 9.31 51.52
N ASN A 12 25.31 9.66 50.23
CA ASN A 12 26.56 10.18 49.69
C ASN A 12 26.28 11.06 48.47
N VAL A 13 26.55 12.34 48.68
CA VAL A 13 26.70 13.40 47.67
C VAL A 13 28.08 13.25 47.05
N VAL A 14 28.18 13.19 45.72
CA VAL A 14 29.37 13.68 45.01
C VAL A 14 28.92 14.41 43.75
N SER A 15 29.24 15.70 43.76
CA SER A 15 29.18 16.64 42.67
C SER A 15 30.26 16.35 41.62
N SER A 16 29.95 16.60 40.36
CA SER A 16 30.96 17.13 39.43
C SER A 16 30.28 18.07 38.45
N GLN A 17 30.71 19.32 38.53
CA GLN A 17 30.39 20.43 37.65
C GLN A 17 30.82 20.08 36.22
N GLU A 18 29.92 20.25 35.25
CA GLU A 18 30.31 20.37 33.84
C GLU A 18 30.19 21.82 33.41
N GLN A 19 31.29 22.29 32.83
CA GLN A 19 31.54 23.65 32.39
C GLN A 19 30.60 24.01 31.24
N VAL A 20 30.08 25.23 31.34
CA VAL A 20 29.26 25.88 30.33
C VAL A 20 30.19 26.51 29.29
N GLU A 21 30.17 26.00 28.05
CA GLU A 21 30.54 26.78 26.88
C GLU A 21 29.31 26.92 25.96
N THR A 22 28.80 28.13 25.94
CA THR A 22 27.68 28.59 25.13
C THR A 22 28.13 28.93 23.71
N TYR A 23 27.47 28.34 22.70
CA TYR A 23 27.22 29.00 21.41
C TYR A 23 25.71 28.94 21.16
N GLY A 24 25.10 30.12 21.09
CA GLY A 24 23.65 30.28 21.00
C GLY A 24 23.08 30.02 19.61
N ASN A 25 21.88 29.46 19.58
CA ASN A 25 20.76 30.10 18.93
C ASN A 25 19.44 29.67 19.60
N ARG A 26 18.61 30.67 19.87
CA ARG A 26 17.42 30.63 20.73
C ARG A 26 16.28 29.81 20.13
N THR A 27 15.61 29.05 21.01
CA THR A 27 14.14 28.91 20.95
C THR A 27 13.60 29.19 22.35
N VAL A 28 12.73 30.19 22.46
CA VAL A 28 12.03 30.58 23.69
C VAL A 28 10.73 29.77 23.75
N ALA A 29 10.50 29.06 24.84
CA ALA A 29 9.16 28.63 25.24
C ALA A 29 8.97 28.96 26.72
N ALA A 30 7.89 29.69 27.02
CA ALA A 30 7.52 30.11 28.36
C ALA A 30 7.19 28.90 29.27
N PRO A 31 7.41 28.99 30.59
CA PRO A 31 7.13 27.90 31.51
C PRO A 31 5.66 27.91 31.93
N LEU A 32 5.04 26.73 31.99
CA LEU A 32 3.79 26.49 32.72
C LEU A 32 4.04 25.41 33.79
N PRO A 33 3.28 25.47 34.90
CA PRO A 33 3.75 25.04 36.21
C PRO A 33 3.74 23.51 36.39
N SER A 34 4.60 23.11 37.32
CA SER A 34 4.90 21.75 37.75
C SER A 34 3.68 21.02 38.35
N LEU A 35 3.38 19.85 37.80
CA LEU A 35 2.64 18.80 38.48
C LEU A 35 3.62 17.65 38.80
N LYS A 36 3.93 17.51 40.08
CA LYS A 36 4.67 16.39 40.67
C LYS A 36 3.92 15.08 40.40
N GLY A 37 4.57 14.08 39.81
CA GLY A 37 4.02 12.73 39.77
C GLY A 37 4.86 11.71 38.99
N GLY A 38 5.46 10.76 39.71
CA GLY A 38 5.58 9.35 39.31
C GLY A 38 6.45 9.02 38.09
N GLY A 39 7.68 8.58 38.35
CA GLY A 39 8.56 8.00 37.33
C GLY A 39 7.99 6.74 36.68
N ARG A 40 7.86 6.78 35.36
CA ARG A 40 8.17 5.66 34.48
C ARG A 40 9.15 6.21 33.44
N LYS A 41 10.35 5.64 33.37
CA LYS A 41 11.30 5.91 32.28
C LYS A 41 10.62 5.53 30.97
N ARG A 42 10.04 6.50 30.27
CA ARG A 42 9.64 6.32 28.87
C ARG A 42 10.93 5.96 28.12
N PRO A 43 10.93 4.93 27.26
CA PRO A 43 12.07 4.69 26.38
C PRO A 43 12.32 6.00 25.63
N GLY A 44 13.52 6.54 25.78
CA GLY A 44 13.89 7.78 25.11
C GLY A 44 13.58 7.63 23.63
N LEU A 45 12.73 8.51 23.10
CA LEU A 45 12.56 8.67 21.67
C LEU A 45 13.95 8.99 21.13
N LYS A 46 14.66 7.99 20.59
CA LYS A 46 15.76 8.26 19.69
C LYS A 46 15.13 8.82 18.43
N VAL A 47 15.04 10.15 18.37
CA VAL A 47 14.87 10.84 17.09
C VAL A 47 16.16 10.59 16.35
N VAL A 48 16.16 9.57 15.50
CA VAL A 48 17.21 9.39 14.50
C VAL A 48 16.96 10.51 13.49
N ILE A 49 17.65 11.64 13.67
CA ILE A 49 17.76 12.65 12.63
C ILE A 49 18.64 12.02 11.55
N GLY A 50 18.01 11.27 10.65
CA GLY A 50 18.64 10.90 9.39
C GLY A 50 19.00 12.18 8.61
N PRO A 51 19.90 12.10 7.62
CA PRO A 51 20.03 13.16 6.62
C PRO A 51 18.62 13.54 6.14
N GLN A 52 18.29 14.83 6.11
CA GLN A 52 16.91 15.33 5.99
C GLN A 52 16.17 14.87 4.72
N ASN A 53 16.88 14.22 3.79
CA ASN A 53 16.39 13.79 2.49
C ASN A 53 16.28 12.26 2.37
N LYS A 54 16.35 11.50 3.47
CA LYS A 54 16.21 10.03 3.44
C LYS A 54 14.83 9.58 3.90
N ILE A 55 14.18 8.78 3.06
CA ILE A 55 12.98 8.04 3.43
C ILE A 55 13.35 6.55 3.52
N PRO A 56 13.25 5.93 4.70
CA PRO A 56 13.62 4.52 4.87
C PRO A 56 12.67 3.62 4.09
N THR A 57 13.22 2.51 3.59
CA THR A 57 12.45 1.34 3.17
C THR A 57 12.69 0.22 4.16
N SER A 58 11.89 -0.83 4.13
CA SER A 58 12.13 -2.02 4.97
C SER A 58 13.30 -2.88 4.48
N THR A 59 13.80 -2.67 3.26
CA THR A 59 15.04 -3.31 2.80
C THR A 59 16.25 -2.64 3.44
N VAL A 60 17.03 -3.43 4.18
CA VAL A 60 18.21 -2.96 4.90
C VAL A 60 19.21 -2.29 3.96
N GLY A 61 19.60 -1.05 4.29
CA GLY A 61 20.56 -0.28 3.50
C GLY A 61 19.96 0.44 2.28
N LEU A 62 18.66 0.23 1.99
CA LEU A 62 17.95 0.91 0.93
C LEU A 62 17.12 2.07 1.50
N SER A 63 17.24 3.24 0.90
CA SER A 63 16.45 4.41 1.23
C SER A 63 16.12 5.18 -0.03
N LEU A 64 14.99 5.87 -0.03
CA LEU A 64 14.60 6.79 -1.09
C LEU A 64 15.07 8.21 -0.74
N ASP A 65 15.24 9.01 -1.77
CA ASP A 65 15.72 10.39 -1.68
C ASP A 65 14.57 11.37 -1.90
N THR A 66 14.22 12.12 -0.85
CA THR A 66 13.08 13.06 -0.86
C THR A 66 13.22 14.14 -1.93
N ASP A 67 14.43 14.65 -2.18
CA ASP A 67 14.66 15.71 -3.16
C ASP A 67 14.47 15.17 -4.57
N LYS A 68 14.95 13.94 -4.81
CA LYS A 68 14.75 13.26 -6.09
C LYS A 68 13.30 12.94 -6.34
N ILE A 69 12.55 12.48 -5.33
CA ILE A 69 11.11 12.26 -5.44
C ILE A 69 10.40 13.57 -5.77
N THR A 70 10.73 14.66 -5.09
CA THR A 70 10.15 15.99 -5.36
C THR A 70 10.44 16.45 -6.79
N THR A 71 11.67 16.25 -7.26
CA THR A 71 12.12 16.68 -8.60
C THR A 71 11.51 15.82 -9.71
N THR A 72 11.48 14.50 -9.53
CA THR A 72 11.05 13.53 -10.56
C THR A 72 9.57 13.19 -10.50
N GLY A 73 8.91 13.50 -9.37
CA GLY A 73 7.52 13.17 -9.08
C GLY A 73 6.50 13.98 -9.86
N ALA A 74 6.94 14.98 -10.63
CA ALA A 74 6.09 15.82 -11.47
C ALA A 74 4.88 16.42 -10.72
N GLY A 75 5.11 16.84 -9.47
CA GLY A 75 4.08 17.40 -8.60
C GLY A 75 3.18 16.38 -7.90
N ALA A 76 3.49 15.07 -7.98
CA ALA A 76 2.79 14.05 -7.21
C ALA A 76 2.87 14.32 -5.70
N GLU A 77 1.73 14.21 -5.02
CA GLU A 77 1.58 14.42 -3.57
C GLU A 77 1.37 13.09 -2.83
N PHE A 78 0.80 12.11 -3.54
CA PHE A 78 0.45 10.81 -3.03
C PHE A 78 1.05 9.71 -3.89
N PHE A 79 1.32 8.57 -3.25
CA PHE A 79 1.97 7.43 -3.86
C PHE A 79 1.26 6.12 -3.53
N HIS A 80 1.13 5.25 -4.54
CA HIS A 80 0.53 3.93 -4.42
C HIS A 80 1.48 2.88 -5.01
N GLY A 81 1.80 1.86 -4.20
CA GLY A 81 2.57 0.70 -4.63
C GLY A 81 1.67 -0.33 -5.30
N SER A 82 2.13 -0.91 -6.41
CA SER A 82 1.40 -1.94 -7.12
C SER A 82 2.35 -2.82 -7.96
N ARG A 83 1.78 -3.64 -8.84
CA ARG A 83 2.51 -4.51 -9.76
C ARG A 83 2.11 -4.25 -11.21
N SER A 84 2.89 -4.74 -12.15
CA SER A 84 2.72 -4.53 -13.60
C SER A 84 1.33 -4.87 -14.13
N SER A 85 0.63 -5.84 -13.53
CA SER A 85 -0.76 -6.14 -13.91
C SER A 85 -1.76 -5.01 -13.64
N SER A 86 -1.43 -4.04 -12.80
CA SER A 86 -2.24 -2.83 -12.62
C SER A 86 -2.23 -1.91 -13.85
N LEU A 87 -1.25 -2.06 -14.76
CA LEU A 87 -1.24 -1.31 -16.03
C LEU A 87 -2.43 -1.66 -16.93
N LEU A 88 -3.08 -2.80 -16.71
CA LEU A 88 -4.31 -3.14 -17.40
C LEU A 88 -5.45 -2.16 -17.07
N ALA A 89 -5.31 -1.28 -16.07
CA ALA A 89 -6.21 -0.15 -15.89
C ALA A 89 -6.22 0.79 -17.11
N PHE A 90 -5.12 0.86 -17.87
CA PHE A 90 -4.97 1.74 -19.03
C PHE A 90 -5.36 1.06 -20.35
N SER A 91 -5.76 -0.22 -20.34
CA SER A 91 -6.20 -0.92 -21.54
C SER A 91 -7.59 -0.48 -22.00
N ASP A 92 -7.92 -0.80 -23.25
CA ASP A 92 -9.28 -0.55 -23.77
C ASP A 92 -10.32 -1.46 -23.12
N SER A 93 -9.89 -2.61 -22.55
CA SER A 93 -10.75 -3.51 -21.79
C SER A 93 -11.21 -2.94 -20.44
N ALA A 94 -10.66 -1.81 -20.00
CA ALA A 94 -11.13 -1.08 -18.83
C ALA A 94 -12.39 -0.23 -19.11
N GLY A 95 -12.81 -0.07 -20.38
CA GLY A 95 -14.03 0.65 -20.74
C GLY A 95 -14.05 2.09 -20.21
N ASP A 96 -15.14 2.47 -19.54
CA ASP A 96 -15.32 3.82 -18.96
C ASP A 96 -14.32 4.12 -17.83
N PHE A 97 -13.68 3.09 -17.27
CA PHE A 97 -12.68 3.20 -16.22
C PHE A 97 -11.25 3.29 -16.76
N LYS A 98 -11.08 3.43 -18.07
CA LYS A 98 -9.75 3.47 -18.70
C LYS A 98 -8.87 4.57 -18.11
N GLY A 99 -7.72 4.13 -17.61
CA GLY A 99 -6.68 4.93 -16.96
C GLY A 99 -6.95 5.28 -15.50
N GLN A 100 -8.00 4.74 -14.89
CA GLN A 100 -8.31 4.98 -13.48
C GLN A 100 -7.71 3.90 -12.59
N ILE A 101 -7.06 4.30 -11.51
CA ILE A 101 -6.65 3.37 -10.44
C ILE A 101 -7.82 3.29 -9.47
N LEU A 102 -8.45 2.13 -9.38
CA LEU A 102 -9.71 1.96 -8.66
C LEU A 102 -9.57 1.13 -7.38
N PRO A 103 -10.46 1.35 -6.39
CA PRO A 103 -10.61 0.46 -5.26
C PRO A 103 -10.98 -0.96 -5.71
N MET A 104 -10.60 -1.97 -4.91
CA MET A 104 -10.91 -3.38 -5.18
C MET A 104 -12.42 -3.62 -5.35
N GLY A 105 -13.24 -2.96 -4.52
CA GLY A 105 -14.70 -3.12 -4.58
C GLY A 105 -15.26 -2.70 -5.94
N THR A 106 -14.83 -1.55 -6.45
CA THR A 106 -15.21 -1.07 -7.79
C THR A 106 -14.66 -1.99 -8.88
N LEU A 107 -13.40 -2.42 -8.79
CA LEU A 107 -12.83 -3.35 -9.78
C LEU A 107 -13.61 -4.67 -9.86
N MET A 108 -14.15 -5.15 -8.74
CA MET A 108 -14.96 -6.37 -8.70
C MET A 108 -16.37 -6.15 -9.23
N SER A 109 -17.04 -5.05 -8.85
CA SER A 109 -18.40 -4.75 -9.33
C SER A 109 -18.45 -4.51 -10.84
N GLU A 110 -17.38 -3.93 -11.39
CA GLU A 110 -17.27 -3.61 -12.82
C GLU A 110 -16.66 -4.76 -13.65
N GLY A 111 -16.47 -5.94 -13.05
CA GLY A 111 -15.93 -7.11 -13.75
C GLY A 111 -14.48 -6.96 -14.22
N LEU A 112 -13.73 -6.00 -13.67
CA LEU A 112 -12.34 -5.75 -14.03
C LEU A 112 -11.36 -6.68 -13.30
N TYR A 113 -11.71 -7.29 -12.17
CA TYR A 113 -10.94 -8.34 -11.47
C TYR A 113 -9.40 -8.21 -11.54
N PRO A 114 -8.74 -7.54 -10.57
CA PRO A 114 -7.30 -7.28 -10.62
C PRO A 114 -6.46 -8.53 -10.40
N PHE A 115 -5.33 -8.65 -11.09
CA PHE A 115 -4.40 -9.78 -10.96
C PHE A 115 -3.34 -9.59 -9.86
N SER A 116 -3.21 -8.39 -9.30
CA SER A 116 -2.30 -8.11 -8.18
C SER A 116 -3.05 -7.47 -7.01
N GLY A 117 -2.35 -7.40 -5.88
CA GLY A 117 -2.88 -6.87 -4.62
C GLY A 117 -3.42 -7.97 -3.70
N GLU A 118 -3.61 -7.60 -2.43
CA GLU A 118 -4.11 -8.52 -1.43
C GLU A 118 -5.54 -8.96 -1.77
N ALA A 119 -5.78 -10.28 -1.82
CA ALA A 119 -7.10 -10.91 -1.96
C ALA A 119 -7.63 -11.48 -0.63
N GLY A 120 -7.02 -11.08 0.50
CA GLY A 120 -7.33 -11.54 1.85
C GLY A 120 -8.48 -10.76 2.49
N ASN A 121 -8.20 -10.05 3.58
CA ASN A 121 -9.19 -9.22 4.28
C ASN A 121 -9.77 -8.11 3.39
N SER A 122 -9.11 -7.80 2.28
CA SER A 122 -9.58 -6.88 1.24
C SER A 122 -10.95 -7.22 0.64
N LEU A 123 -11.34 -8.49 0.72
CA LEU A 123 -12.66 -8.96 0.30
C LEU A 123 -13.71 -8.80 1.40
N ALA A 124 -13.38 -8.37 2.61
CA ALA A 124 -14.40 -8.09 3.63
C ALA A 124 -15.17 -6.81 3.29
N ALA A 125 -16.47 -6.77 3.59
CA ALA A 125 -17.33 -5.63 3.23
C ALA A 125 -16.88 -4.28 3.83
N ASN A 126 -16.19 -4.34 4.98
CA ASN A 126 -15.66 -3.19 5.71
C ASN A 126 -14.16 -2.96 5.46
N ALA A 127 -13.55 -3.66 4.50
CA ALA A 127 -12.15 -3.44 4.17
C ALA A 127 -11.96 -2.07 3.52
N ALA A 128 -10.95 -1.32 3.95
CA ALA A 128 -10.70 0.04 3.46
C ALA A 128 -10.53 0.10 1.93
N ASN A 129 -9.93 -0.94 1.34
CA ASN A 129 -9.74 -1.03 -0.10
C ASN A 129 -10.99 -1.43 -0.91
N THR A 130 -12.12 -1.69 -0.24
CA THR A 130 -13.41 -1.83 -0.93
C THR A 130 -13.84 -0.49 -1.53
N THR A 131 -13.58 0.62 -0.83
CA THR A 131 -14.08 1.96 -1.21
C THR A 131 -12.99 2.96 -1.55
N ALA A 132 -11.74 2.70 -1.17
CA ALA A 132 -10.62 3.60 -1.40
C ALA A 132 -9.38 2.91 -1.98
N VAL A 133 -8.57 3.65 -2.73
CA VAL A 133 -7.20 3.22 -3.08
C VAL A 133 -6.28 3.58 -1.93
N SER A 134 -5.47 2.62 -1.48
CA SER A 134 -4.45 2.81 -0.44
C SER A 134 -3.31 3.68 -0.96
N VAL A 135 -2.99 4.76 -0.26
CA VAL A 135 -1.95 5.70 -0.66
C VAL A 135 -1.16 6.21 0.55
N VAL A 136 0.05 6.69 0.30
CA VAL A 136 0.85 7.41 1.29
C VAL A 136 1.28 8.75 0.74
N ARG A 137 1.59 9.71 1.61
CA ARG A 137 2.22 10.97 1.20
C ARG A 137 3.71 10.77 0.89
N ALA A 138 4.31 11.75 0.23
CA ALA A 138 5.72 11.74 -0.17
C ALA A 138 6.67 11.36 0.98
N GLU A 139 6.44 11.87 2.19
CA GLU A 139 7.27 11.57 3.38
C GLU A 139 7.28 10.09 3.79
N ASN A 140 6.27 9.32 3.36
CA ASN A 140 6.11 7.89 3.68
C ASN A 140 6.18 6.99 2.43
N VAL A 141 6.63 7.50 1.28
CA VAL A 141 6.68 6.75 0.00
C VAL A 141 7.49 5.46 0.06
N GLY A 142 8.41 5.33 1.02
CA GLY A 142 9.12 4.08 1.30
C GLY A 142 8.17 2.90 1.55
N ALA A 143 7.02 3.13 2.19
CA ALA A 143 6.02 2.08 2.41
C ALA A 143 5.30 1.65 1.13
N ALA A 144 4.99 2.59 0.23
CA ALA A 144 4.42 2.27 -1.08
C ALA A 144 5.44 1.54 -1.96
N TYR A 145 6.71 1.93 -1.90
CA TYR A 145 7.81 1.21 -2.56
C TYR A 145 7.94 -0.22 -2.03
N ASP A 146 7.92 -0.40 -0.70
CA ASP A 146 7.97 -1.72 -0.07
C ASP A 146 6.78 -2.60 -0.51
N TYR A 147 5.57 -2.02 -0.58
CA TYR A 147 4.40 -2.73 -1.06
C TYR A 147 4.55 -3.20 -2.52
N ALA A 148 5.09 -2.34 -3.39
CA ALA A 148 5.32 -2.67 -4.80
C ALA A 148 6.36 -3.78 -4.99
N THR A 149 7.43 -3.76 -4.18
CA THR A 149 8.64 -4.58 -4.38
C THR A 149 8.64 -5.88 -3.59
N GLN A 150 7.78 -6.04 -2.58
CA GLN A 150 7.70 -7.26 -1.78
C GLN A 150 6.55 -8.15 -2.19
N GLU A 151 6.87 -9.34 -2.71
CA GLU A 151 5.88 -10.35 -3.10
C GLU A 151 4.97 -10.79 -1.94
N LEU A 152 5.46 -10.72 -0.69
CA LEU A 152 4.64 -11.03 0.49
C LEU A 152 3.50 -10.03 0.71
N ARG A 153 3.65 -8.78 0.26
CA ARG A 153 2.66 -7.71 0.40
C ARG A 153 1.74 -7.63 -0.83
N ALA A 154 2.30 -7.84 -2.01
CA ALA A 154 1.57 -7.87 -3.27
C ALA A 154 1.81 -9.21 -3.99
N PRO A 155 1.06 -10.29 -3.63
CA PRO A 155 1.28 -11.60 -4.20
C PRO A 155 1.01 -11.60 -5.71
N ARG A 156 1.87 -12.29 -6.45
CA ARG A 156 1.74 -12.50 -7.90
C ARG A 156 0.50 -13.33 -8.23
N PHE A 157 -0.09 -13.07 -9.39
CA PHE A 157 -1.10 -13.96 -9.94
C PHE A 157 -0.49 -15.31 -10.30
N ASP A 158 -1.17 -16.38 -9.93
CA ASP A 158 -0.81 -17.74 -10.31
C ASP A 158 -2.07 -18.42 -10.86
N LEU A 159 -2.00 -18.82 -12.13
CA LEU A 159 -3.12 -19.38 -12.86
C LEU A 159 -3.56 -20.72 -12.26
N ALA A 160 -2.63 -21.63 -12.03
CA ALA A 160 -2.91 -22.97 -11.52
C ALA A 160 -3.45 -22.91 -10.08
N ARG A 161 -2.91 -22.00 -9.26
CA ARG A 161 -3.43 -21.72 -7.92
C ARG A 161 -4.86 -21.19 -7.99
N SER A 162 -5.14 -20.25 -8.89
CA SER A 162 -6.49 -19.68 -9.04
C SER A 162 -7.51 -20.74 -9.48
N GLU A 163 -7.15 -21.63 -10.41
CA GLU A 163 -7.98 -22.77 -10.82
C GLU A 163 -8.28 -23.70 -9.63
N THR A 164 -7.25 -24.01 -8.84
CA THR A 164 -7.39 -24.86 -7.64
C THR A 164 -8.26 -24.20 -6.57
N GLU A 165 -8.10 -22.90 -6.33
CA GLU A 165 -8.88 -22.13 -5.37
C GLU A 165 -10.36 -22.04 -5.79
N VAL A 166 -10.65 -21.90 -7.09
CA VAL A 166 -12.04 -21.95 -7.62
C VAL A 166 -12.66 -23.32 -7.37
N ALA A 167 -12.01 -24.40 -7.81
CA ALA A 167 -12.54 -25.76 -7.63
C ALA A 167 -12.75 -26.12 -6.15
N THR A 168 -11.83 -25.67 -5.27
CA THR A 168 -11.95 -25.87 -3.83
C THR A 168 -13.13 -25.08 -3.26
N ALA A 169 -13.27 -23.80 -3.61
CA ALA A 169 -14.35 -22.96 -3.11
C ALA A 169 -15.73 -23.48 -3.55
N GLU A 170 -15.89 -23.90 -4.81
CA GLU A 170 -17.12 -24.51 -5.32
C GLU A 170 -17.51 -25.74 -4.50
N LYS A 171 -16.56 -26.66 -4.33
CA LYS A 171 -16.77 -27.89 -3.56
C LYS A 171 -17.18 -27.58 -2.11
N GLU A 172 -16.46 -26.68 -1.44
CA GLU A 172 -16.75 -26.36 -0.05
C GLU A 172 -18.09 -25.65 0.13
N LEU A 173 -18.46 -24.73 -0.77
CA LEU A 173 -19.74 -24.04 -0.72
C LEU A 173 -20.91 -25.02 -0.84
N VAL A 174 -20.82 -25.99 -1.75
CA VAL A 174 -21.88 -27.00 -1.94
C VAL A 174 -21.89 -28.03 -0.82
N GLU A 175 -20.75 -28.69 -0.56
CA GLU A 175 -20.70 -29.88 0.31
C GLU A 175 -20.68 -29.54 1.80
N LYS A 176 -20.05 -28.42 2.18
CA LYS A 176 -19.87 -28.06 3.60
C LYS A 176 -20.85 -26.99 4.05
N ASP A 177 -21.07 -25.98 3.20
CA ASP A 177 -21.84 -24.80 3.57
C ASP A 177 -23.31 -24.88 3.10
N GLY A 178 -23.67 -25.94 2.35
CA GLY A 178 -25.05 -26.21 1.91
C GLY A 178 -25.60 -25.20 0.90
N VAL A 179 -24.72 -24.46 0.21
CA VAL A 179 -25.10 -23.51 -0.83
C VAL A 179 -25.54 -24.28 -2.08
N SER A 180 -26.68 -23.92 -2.66
CA SER A 180 -27.19 -24.63 -3.84
C SER A 180 -26.26 -24.46 -5.04
N ALA A 181 -26.19 -25.49 -5.89
CA ALA A 181 -25.36 -25.47 -7.10
C ALA A 181 -25.69 -24.28 -8.03
N ASP A 182 -26.97 -23.90 -8.11
CA ASP A 182 -27.41 -22.73 -8.90
C ASP A 182 -26.84 -21.41 -8.37
N VAL A 183 -26.75 -21.25 -7.05
CA VAL A 183 -26.13 -20.06 -6.44
C VAL A 183 -24.62 -20.07 -6.68
N VAL A 184 -23.97 -21.22 -6.52
CA VAL A 184 -22.53 -21.37 -6.81
C VAL A 184 -22.22 -21.03 -8.26
N GLU A 185 -23.04 -21.47 -9.21
CA GLU A 185 -22.88 -21.13 -10.62
C GLU A 185 -23.04 -19.62 -10.88
N LYS A 186 -24.03 -18.96 -10.26
CA LYS A 186 -24.20 -17.50 -10.37
C LYS A 186 -23.01 -16.73 -9.80
N LEU A 187 -22.49 -17.15 -8.64
CA LEU A 187 -21.28 -16.61 -8.03
C LEU A 187 -20.07 -16.78 -8.96
N ARG A 188 -19.89 -17.99 -9.49
CA ARG A 188 -18.82 -18.31 -10.44
C ARG A 188 -18.87 -17.40 -11.65
N LEU A 189 -20.06 -17.18 -12.22
CA LEU A 189 -20.27 -16.28 -13.36
C LEU A 189 -20.17 -14.79 -13.00
N GLY A 190 -20.18 -14.42 -11.72
CA GLY A 190 -20.18 -13.03 -11.27
C GLY A 190 -21.51 -12.32 -11.53
N THR A 191 -22.62 -13.08 -11.59
CA THR A 191 -23.97 -12.59 -11.93
C THR A 191 -24.89 -12.45 -10.71
N ASP A 192 -24.39 -12.79 -9.52
CA ASP A 192 -25.12 -12.61 -8.26
C ASP A 192 -24.75 -11.26 -7.64
N ASP A 193 -25.69 -10.31 -7.67
CA ASP A 193 -25.54 -8.95 -7.16
C ASP A 193 -26.01 -8.79 -5.71
N GLY A 194 -26.53 -9.86 -5.09
CA GLY A 194 -27.26 -9.76 -3.81
C GLY A 194 -27.00 -10.88 -2.81
N PHE A 195 -26.01 -11.75 -3.03
CA PHE A 195 -25.76 -12.83 -2.08
C PHE A 195 -25.41 -12.31 -0.68
N SER A 196 -26.07 -12.89 0.32
CA SER A 196 -25.80 -12.63 1.72
C SER A 196 -25.83 -13.95 2.46
N PHE A 197 -24.67 -14.39 2.94
CA PHE A 197 -24.57 -15.56 3.81
C PHE A 197 -24.58 -15.10 5.27
N SER A 198 -25.15 -15.92 6.16
CA SER A 198 -25.26 -15.60 7.58
C SER A 198 -23.91 -15.61 8.29
N ASP A 199 -22.92 -16.33 7.76
CA ASP A 199 -21.59 -16.44 8.35
C ASP A 199 -20.51 -15.80 7.47
N PHE A 200 -19.48 -15.30 8.15
CA PHE A 200 -18.36 -14.62 7.52
C PHE A 200 -17.51 -15.58 6.67
N ALA A 201 -17.38 -16.85 7.06
CA ALA A 201 -16.50 -17.79 6.37
C ALA A 201 -17.04 -18.13 4.97
N THR A 202 -18.32 -18.47 4.87
CA THR A 202 -19.01 -18.72 3.59
C THR A 202 -19.04 -17.47 2.73
N THR A 203 -19.27 -16.29 3.32
CA THR A 203 -19.17 -15.01 2.60
C THR A 203 -17.79 -14.83 1.95
N MET A 204 -16.71 -15.09 2.70
CA MET A 204 -15.35 -14.96 2.19
C MET A 204 -15.03 -16.00 1.12
N LYS A 205 -15.51 -17.25 1.25
CA LYS A 205 -15.37 -18.27 0.19
C LYS A 205 -16.09 -17.85 -1.09
N ALA A 206 -17.33 -17.34 -0.99
CA ALA A 206 -18.09 -16.86 -2.13
C ALA A 206 -17.40 -15.68 -2.84
N ARG A 207 -16.88 -14.70 -2.08
CA ARG A 207 -16.12 -13.58 -2.64
C ARG A 207 -14.81 -14.01 -3.31
N ARG A 208 -14.11 -14.99 -2.73
CA ARG A 208 -12.91 -15.59 -3.35
C ARG A 208 -13.26 -16.33 -4.64
N LEU A 209 -14.38 -17.06 -4.67
CA LEU A 209 -14.88 -17.71 -5.88
C LEU A 209 -15.13 -16.67 -6.97
N ILE A 210 -15.88 -15.59 -6.68
CA ILE A 210 -16.13 -14.51 -7.64
C ILE A 210 -14.83 -13.91 -8.17
N LEU A 211 -13.91 -13.53 -7.27
CA LEU A 211 -12.64 -12.92 -7.65
C LEU A 211 -11.82 -13.83 -8.57
N ASN A 212 -11.60 -15.08 -8.17
CA ASN A 212 -10.73 -15.99 -8.92
C ASN A 212 -11.38 -16.46 -10.22
N SER A 213 -12.69 -16.77 -10.23
CA SER A 213 -13.39 -17.08 -11.47
C SER A 213 -13.39 -15.89 -12.44
N GLY A 214 -13.54 -14.67 -11.93
CA GLY A 214 -13.42 -13.43 -12.69
C GLY A 214 -12.02 -13.24 -13.28
N ARG A 215 -10.97 -13.45 -12.49
CA ARG A 215 -9.57 -13.43 -12.96
C ARG A 215 -9.33 -14.44 -14.08
N LEU A 216 -9.81 -15.67 -13.94
CA LEU A 216 -9.66 -16.71 -14.98
C LEU A 216 -10.35 -16.32 -16.29
N ARG A 217 -11.57 -15.76 -16.23
CA ARG A 217 -12.27 -15.23 -17.40
C ARG A 217 -11.53 -14.06 -18.03
N ARG A 218 -11.05 -13.11 -17.21
CA ARG A 218 -10.31 -11.96 -17.71
C ARG A 218 -9.01 -12.40 -18.38
N TRP A 219 -8.29 -13.33 -17.77
CA TRP A 219 -7.02 -13.88 -18.26
C TRP A 219 -7.15 -14.46 -19.67
N SER A 220 -8.21 -15.23 -19.92
CA SER A 220 -8.45 -15.82 -21.25
C SER A 220 -8.73 -14.75 -22.31
N GLY A 221 -9.30 -13.61 -21.93
CA GLY A 221 -9.56 -12.46 -22.80
C GLY A 221 -8.39 -11.49 -23.01
N LEU A 222 -7.29 -11.63 -22.25
CA LEU A 222 -6.13 -10.74 -22.38
C LEU A 222 -5.38 -10.96 -23.69
N SER A 223 -4.90 -9.87 -24.29
CA SER A 223 -3.91 -9.91 -25.37
C SER A 223 -2.55 -10.43 -24.88
N THR A 224 -1.67 -10.83 -25.80
CA THR A 224 -0.30 -11.29 -25.44
C THR A 224 0.44 -10.27 -24.57
N VAL A 225 0.44 -9.00 -24.97
CA VAL A 225 1.13 -7.93 -24.23
C VAL A 225 0.57 -7.77 -22.81
N GLU A 226 -0.75 -7.87 -22.63
CA GLU A 226 -1.38 -7.78 -21.31
C GLU A 226 -1.07 -9.02 -20.45
N ARG A 227 -1.08 -10.22 -21.04
CA ARG A 227 -0.66 -11.45 -20.35
C ARG A 227 0.79 -11.38 -19.89
N ASP A 228 1.67 -10.78 -20.69
CA ASP A 228 3.06 -10.62 -20.32
C ASP A 228 3.20 -9.72 -19.09
N PHE A 229 2.44 -8.61 -19.01
CA PHE A 229 2.43 -7.76 -17.80
C PHE A 229 1.88 -8.48 -16.56
N VAL A 230 0.97 -9.43 -16.72
CA VAL A 230 0.48 -10.24 -15.60
C VAL A 230 1.48 -11.34 -15.22
N SER A 231 2.16 -11.93 -16.20
CA SER A 231 3.04 -13.10 -16.00
C SER A 231 4.43 -12.75 -15.48
N GLU A 232 5.03 -11.68 -16.03
CA GLU A 232 6.38 -11.26 -15.64
C GLU A 232 6.40 -10.55 -14.29
N ASP A 233 5.26 -9.99 -13.88
CA ASP A 233 5.01 -9.41 -12.56
C ASP A 233 6.17 -8.60 -11.98
N PHE A 234 6.25 -7.31 -12.32
CA PHE A 234 7.29 -6.40 -11.83
C PHE A 234 6.71 -5.24 -11.02
N PRO A 235 7.48 -4.66 -10.09
CA PRO A 235 7.02 -3.58 -9.20
C PRO A 235 6.69 -2.29 -9.95
N LEU A 236 5.59 -1.64 -9.54
CA LEU A 236 5.20 -0.30 -9.98
C LEU A 236 4.92 0.60 -8.77
N LEU A 237 5.30 1.86 -8.87
CA LEU A 237 4.95 2.90 -7.90
C LEU A 237 4.33 4.08 -8.63
N TYR A 238 3.04 4.29 -8.42
CA TYR A 238 2.30 5.41 -8.99
C TYR A 238 2.48 6.64 -8.12
N GLY A 239 2.76 7.79 -8.72
CA GLY A 239 2.68 9.11 -8.10
C GLY A 239 1.56 9.93 -8.75
N PHE A 240 0.69 10.51 -7.93
CA PHE A 240 -0.47 11.28 -8.40
C PHE A 240 -0.80 12.48 -7.51
N THR A 241 -1.63 13.36 -8.06
CA THR A 241 -2.24 14.50 -7.36
C THR A 241 -3.73 14.22 -7.14
N GLU A 242 -4.24 14.55 -5.97
CA GLU A 242 -5.68 14.58 -5.70
C GLU A 242 -6.09 16.00 -5.32
N LYS A 243 -6.94 16.62 -6.14
CA LYS A 243 -7.37 18.02 -5.93
C LYS A 243 -8.52 18.11 -4.95
N ASN A 244 -9.31 17.03 -4.84
CA ASN A 244 -10.44 16.98 -3.94
C ASN A 244 -10.04 16.36 -2.61
N ASN A 245 -9.71 17.20 -1.63
CA ASN A 245 -9.35 16.78 -0.28
C ASN A 245 -10.46 15.97 0.41
N ASP A 246 -11.73 16.12 0.01
CA ASP A 246 -12.85 15.36 0.59
C ASP A 246 -12.78 13.86 0.22
N LEU A 247 -12.03 13.51 -0.83
CA LEU A 247 -11.81 12.10 -1.21
C LEU A 247 -10.69 11.45 -0.40
N VAL A 248 -9.83 12.25 0.25
CA VAL A 248 -8.69 11.76 1.03
C VAL A 248 -9.15 11.45 2.45
N VAL A 249 -9.29 10.17 2.76
CA VAL A 249 -9.79 9.68 4.04
C VAL A 249 -8.68 8.98 4.84
N PRO A 250 -8.63 9.12 6.17
CA PRO A 250 -7.73 8.32 6.99
C PRO A 250 -8.14 6.85 6.94
N ILE A 251 -7.17 5.94 6.85
CA ILE A 251 -7.42 4.50 6.95
C ILE A 251 -6.60 3.91 8.10
N HIS A 252 -7.18 2.93 8.79
CA HIS A 252 -6.50 2.25 9.89
C HIS A 252 -5.68 1.09 9.32
N SER A 253 -4.37 1.16 9.48
CA SER A 253 -3.42 0.22 8.90
C SER A 253 -2.12 0.14 9.71
N ASP A 254 -1.35 -0.91 9.47
CA ASP A 254 0.02 -1.07 9.95
C ASP A 254 1.05 -0.25 9.15
N ILE A 255 0.64 0.35 8.03
CA ILE A 255 1.46 1.29 7.24
C ILE A 255 1.40 2.70 7.86
N PRO A 256 2.54 3.27 8.31
CA PRO A 256 2.57 4.61 8.85
C PRO A 256 2.16 5.67 7.82
N GLY A 257 1.20 6.52 8.20
CA GLY A 257 0.76 7.65 7.38
C GLY A 257 -0.02 7.25 6.12
N GLU A 258 -0.68 6.09 6.16
CA GLU A 258 -1.56 5.63 5.07
C GLU A 258 -2.89 6.38 5.07
N PHE A 259 -3.36 6.69 3.85
CA PHE A 259 -4.64 7.30 3.55
C PHE A 259 -5.35 6.49 2.46
N GLY A 260 -6.65 6.68 2.36
CA GLY A 260 -7.46 6.18 1.25
C GLY A 260 -7.85 7.34 0.33
N ILE A 261 -7.83 7.11 -0.98
CA ILE A 261 -8.52 7.97 -1.96
C ILE A 261 -9.82 7.29 -2.37
N THR A 262 -10.94 7.83 -1.88
CA THR A 262 -12.29 7.30 -2.12
C THR A 262 -12.67 7.41 -3.59
N GLY A 263 -13.17 6.32 -4.17
CA GLY A 263 -13.55 6.26 -5.59
C GLY A 263 -12.38 6.12 -6.56
N GLY A 264 -11.14 6.12 -6.06
CA GLY A 264 -9.94 5.91 -6.86
C GLY A 264 -9.31 7.18 -7.43
N VAL A 265 -8.32 6.99 -8.29
CA VAL A 265 -7.50 8.05 -8.89
C VAL A 265 -7.77 8.08 -10.38
N LYS A 266 -8.16 9.25 -10.90
CA LYS A 266 -8.36 9.46 -12.33
C LYS A 266 -7.05 9.56 -13.09
N SER A 267 -7.10 9.27 -14.39
CA SER A 267 -5.91 9.26 -15.25
C SER A 267 -5.16 10.59 -15.31
N ASP A 268 -5.87 11.72 -15.25
CA ASP A 268 -5.29 13.07 -15.22
C ASP A 268 -4.61 13.38 -13.88
N GLY A 269 -4.96 12.66 -12.82
CA GLY A 269 -4.30 12.69 -11.52
C GLY A 269 -2.94 12.00 -11.52
N VAL A 270 -2.75 10.96 -12.35
CA VAL A 270 -1.48 10.21 -12.43
C VAL A 270 -0.40 11.04 -13.13
N LYS A 271 0.68 11.32 -12.42
CA LYS A 271 1.79 12.16 -12.90
C LYS A 271 3.01 11.36 -13.31
N VAL A 272 3.33 10.33 -12.53
CA VAL A 272 4.53 9.52 -12.72
C VAL A 272 4.26 8.07 -12.36
N ILE A 273 4.92 7.16 -13.06
CA ILE A 273 5.02 5.75 -12.72
C ILE A 273 6.51 5.41 -12.60
N TYR A 274 6.95 5.01 -11.42
CA TYR A 274 8.28 4.45 -11.22
C TYR A 274 8.23 2.93 -11.34
N THR A 275 9.25 2.37 -11.98
CA THR A 275 9.42 0.93 -12.18
C THR A 275 10.90 0.57 -12.22
N GLU A 276 11.23 -0.70 -12.36
CA GLU A 276 12.59 -1.14 -12.66
C GLU A 276 13.11 -0.54 -13.97
N GLU A 277 14.40 -0.20 -14.01
CA GLU A 277 15.04 0.43 -15.18
C GLU A 277 14.80 -0.34 -16.48
N ALA A 278 14.90 -1.67 -16.43
CA ALA A 278 14.69 -2.55 -17.58
C ALA A 278 13.26 -2.47 -18.17
N GLN A 279 12.28 -2.03 -17.37
CA GLN A 279 10.87 -1.99 -17.74
C GLN A 279 10.41 -0.58 -18.16
N VAL A 280 11.20 0.47 -17.92
CA VAL A 280 10.82 1.87 -18.18
C VAL A 280 10.31 2.08 -19.61
N GLN A 281 11.09 1.65 -20.61
CA GLN A 281 10.72 1.87 -22.01
C GLN A 281 9.47 1.07 -22.40
N ARG A 282 9.32 -0.14 -21.85
CA ARG A 282 8.17 -1.00 -22.12
C ARG A 282 6.88 -0.38 -21.58
N VAL A 283 6.90 0.08 -20.34
CA VAL A 283 5.75 0.74 -19.71
C VAL A 283 5.41 2.04 -20.45
N LEU A 284 6.42 2.85 -20.80
CA LEU A 284 6.23 4.08 -21.58
C LEU A 284 5.56 3.81 -22.94
N ASN A 285 6.08 2.84 -23.70
CA ASN A 285 5.52 2.47 -24.99
C ASN A 285 4.07 1.98 -24.87
N TYR A 286 3.78 1.21 -23.82
CA TYR A 286 2.42 0.73 -23.57
C TYR A 286 1.47 1.89 -23.27
N LEU A 287 1.82 2.81 -22.37
CA LEU A 287 0.99 3.97 -22.06
C LEU A 287 0.74 4.86 -23.28
N HIS A 288 1.79 5.12 -24.07
CA HIS A 288 1.68 5.90 -25.30
C HIS A 288 0.75 5.24 -26.31
N ALA A 289 0.89 3.92 -26.52
CA ALA A 289 0.01 3.16 -27.40
C ALA A 289 -1.46 3.18 -26.92
N LYS A 290 -1.70 3.41 -25.63
CA LYS A 290 -3.04 3.55 -25.03
C LYS A 290 -3.55 5.00 -24.96
N GLY A 291 -2.75 5.98 -25.40
CA GLY A 291 -3.10 7.40 -25.44
C GLY A 291 -2.68 8.22 -24.22
N PHE A 292 -1.96 7.63 -23.26
CA PHE A 292 -1.52 8.27 -22.02
C PHE A 292 -0.12 8.86 -22.14
N ASN A 293 0.04 9.83 -23.05
CA ASN A 293 1.34 10.44 -23.37
C ASN A 293 1.86 11.44 -22.30
N SER A 294 1.01 11.85 -21.37
CA SER A 294 1.36 12.83 -20.33
C SER A 294 1.92 12.21 -19.06
N ILE A 295 1.80 10.89 -18.89
CA ILE A 295 2.28 10.19 -17.68
C ILE A 295 3.77 9.93 -17.84
N ALA A 296 4.58 10.49 -16.95
CA ALA A 296 6.01 10.21 -16.96
C ALA A 296 6.28 8.78 -16.47
N VAL A 297 7.23 8.09 -17.11
CA VAL A 297 7.74 6.80 -16.63
C VAL A 297 9.20 6.95 -16.25
N ARG A 298 9.56 6.51 -15.05
CA ARG A 298 10.87 6.70 -14.43
C ARG A 298 11.39 5.42 -13.80
N SER A 299 12.69 5.34 -13.59
CA SER A 299 13.34 4.23 -12.91
C SER A 299 13.28 4.42 -11.39
N PHE A 300 13.22 3.34 -10.62
CA PHE A 300 13.48 3.42 -9.19
C PHE A 300 14.86 4.02 -8.87
N LYS A 301 15.86 3.83 -9.75
CA LYS A 301 17.18 4.47 -9.60
C LYS A 301 17.10 6.00 -9.54
N ASP A 302 16.07 6.59 -10.15
CA ASP A 302 15.87 8.04 -10.16
C ASP A 302 15.42 8.57 -8.79
N ILE A 303 14.99 7.70 -7.87
CA ILE A 303 14.53 8.08 -6.52
C ILE A 303 15.33 7.41 -5.40
N LEU A 304 16.30 6.53 -5.71
CA LEU A 304 17.15 5.92 -4.70
C LEU A 304 18.13 6.94 -4.10
N TYR A 305 18.29 6.88 -2.78
CA TYR A 305 19.36 7.58 -2.10
C TYR A 305 20.69 6.87 -2.35
N VAL A 306 21.66 7.60 -2.88
CA VAL A 306 23.04 7.13 -3.05
C VAL A 306 23.91 7.92 -2.09
N PRO A 307 24.58 7.28 -1.10
CA PRO A 307 25.50 7.98 -0.22
C PRO A 307 26.58 8.66 -1.06
N ALA A 308 26.88 9.92 -0.77
CA ALA A 308 28.09 10.55 -1.29
C ALA A 308 29.28 9.68 -0.85
N THR A 309 29.93 9.03 -1.80
CA THR A 309 31.24 8.44 -1.57
C THR A 309 32.17 9.59 -1.19
N ARG A 310 32.72 9.54 0.03
CA ARG A 310 33.82 10.45 0.40
C ARG A 310 34.97 10.15 -0.57
N VAL A 311 35.20 11.07 -1.50
CA VAL A 311 36.39 11.12 -2.36
C VAL A 311 37.58 11.55 -1.51
#